data_AF-A0A844GB46-F1
#
_entry.id   AF-A0A844GB46-F1
#
_cell.length_a   1.000
_cell.length_b   1.000
_cell.length_c   1.000
_cell.angle_alpha   90.00
_cell.angle_beta   90.00
_cell.angle_gamma   90.00
#
_symmetry.space_group_name_H-M   'P 1'
#
loop_
_entity.id
_entity.type
_entity.pdbx_description
1 polymer ?
#
loop_
_entity_poly.entity_id
_entity_poly.type
_entity_poly.pdbx_seq_one_letter_code
_entity_poly.pdbx_strand_id
1 'polypeptide(L)'
;MTASVKGSIKDVNGNVGVNNAAGAGNQQKNDVALANASSALLASASTGGVQLNQNTVVTSSLPLNVSASLSDSVKNVTGNVGVNNAAGLGNQQINTLSIASASGK
;
A
#
# COMPACT_ATOMS: atom_id res chain seq x y z
N MET A 1 -5.32 11.88 -16.79
CA MET A 1 -4.14 11.15 -16.26
C MET A 1 -4.59 9.82 -15.74
N THR A 2 -3.88 8.74 -16.02
CA THR A 2 -4.35 7.39 -15.67
C THR A 2 -3.22 6.59 -15.07
N ALA A 3 -3.50 5.83 -14.01
CA ALA A 3 -2.56 4.90 -13.41
C ALA A 3 -3.19 3.50 -13.41
N SER A 4 -2.46 2.48 -13.84
CA SER A 4 -3.01 1.14 -13.96
C SER A 4 -2.03 0.07 -13.51
N VAL A 5 -2.50 -0.85 -12.68
CA VAL A 5 -1.81 -2.10 -12.36
C VAL A 5 -2.63 -3.22 -13.01
N LYS A 6 -2.13 -3.71 -14.15
CA LYS A 6 -2.82 -4.70 -14.96
C LYS A 6 -2.01 -5.99 -15.09
N GLY A 7 -2.64 -7.12 -14.80
CA GLY A 7 -2.05 -8.43 -15.03
C GLY A 7 -0.84 -8.75 -14.15
N SER A 8 -0.63 -8.01 -13.06
CA SER A 8 0.59 -8.05 -12.24
C SER A 8 0.31 -8.53 -10.82
N ILE A 9 1.37 -8.88 -10.08
CA ILE A 9 1.25 -9.35 -8.68
C ILE A 9 0.41 -10.62 -8.64
N LYS A 10 0.97 -11.65 -9.24
CA LYS A 10 0.39 -12.98 -9.35
C LYS A 10 1.35 -13.96 -8.71
N ASP A 11 0.80 -14.97 -8.03
CA ASP A 11 1.56 -16.12 -7.51
C ASP A 11 2.70 -15.70 -6.56
N VAL A 12 2.47 -14.66 -5.75
CA VAL A 12 3.47 -14.17 -4.80
C VAL A 12 3.37 -14.95 -3.50
N ASN A 13 4.49 -15.49 -3.03
CA ASN A 13 4.62 -16.04 -1.68
C ASN A 13 5.43 -15.05 -0.82
N GLY A 14 4.77 -14.19 -0.07
CA GLY A 14 5.38 -13.10 0.69
C GLY A 14 4.46 -11.91 0.87
N ASN A 15 5.02 -10.76 1.24
CA ASN A 15 4.28 -9.52 1.45
C ASN A 15 4.45 -8.57 0.25
N VAL A 16 3.36 -7.99 -0.24
CA VAL A 16 3.37 -7.06 -1.37
C VAL A 16 2.72 -5.73 -0.99
N GLY A 17 3.39 -4.64 -1.33
CA GLY A 17 2.85 -3.28 -1.28
C GLY A 17 2.70 -2.69 -2.67
N VAL A 18 1.54 -2.13 -3.00
CA VAL A 18 1.25 -1.46 -4.27
C VAL A 18 0.72 -0.06 -4.02
N ASN A 19 1.34 0.93 -4.66
CA ASN A 19 0.83 2.30 -4.71
C ASN A 19 0.52 2.63 -6.18
N ASN A 20 -0.76 2.75 -6.50
CA ASN A 20 -1.25 3.16 -7.82
C ASN A 20 -1.98 4.49 -7.67
N ALA A 21 -1.32 5.59 -8.07
CA ALA A 21 -1.86 6.95 -7.95
C ALA A 21 -1.92 7.66 -9.31
N ALA A 22 -3.07 8.27 -9.62
CA ALA A 22 -3.25 9.15 -10.77
C ALA A 22 -3.69 10.55 -10.33
N GLY A 23 -3.13 11.60 -10.93
CA GLY A 23 -3.39 13.00 -10.55
C GLY A 23 -2.20 13.61 -9.81
N ALA A 24 -2.42 14.67 -9.03
CA ALA A 24 -1.34 15.47 -8.44
C ALA A 24 -1.46 15.56 -6.91
N GLY A 25 -0.32 15.63 -6.21
CA GLY A 25 -0.28 15.75 -4.75
C GLY A 25 -0.75 14.51 -3.98
N ASN A 26 -0.85 13.35 -4.64
CA ASN A 26 -1.17 12.09 -3.97
C ASN A 26 0.05 11.61 -3.16
N GLN A 27 -0.14 11.33 -1.87
CA GLN A 27 0.86 10.75 -0.98
C GLN A 27 0.37 9.37 -0.50
N GLN A 28 0.98 8.31 -1.01
CA GLN A 28 0.65 6.92 -0.67
C GLN A 28 1.85 6.23 -0.03
N LYS A 29 1.63 5.51 1.07
CA LYS A 29 2.67 4.73 1.78
C LYS A 29 2.14 3.32 2.06
N ASN A 30 2.97 2.31 1.78
CA ASN A 30 2.76 0.94 2.23
C ASN A 30 3.95 0.56 3.12
N ASP A 31 3.69 0.33 4.41
CA ASP A 31 4.71 -0.15 5.34
C ASP A 31 4.33 -1.57 5.80
N VAL A 32 5.28 -2.49 5.74
CA VAL A 32 5.11 -3.88 6.22
C VAL A 32 6.18 -4.19 7.24
N ALA A 33 5.78 -4.69 8.42
CA ALA A 33 6.68 -5.26 9.40
C ALA A 33 6.31 -6.73 9.63
N LEU A 34 7.31 -7.61 9.50
CA LEU A 34 7.17 -9.04 9.77
C LEU A 34 8.22 -9.46 10.79
N ALA A 35 7.76 -10.07 11.88
CA ALA A 35 8.63 -10.73 12.85
C ALA A 35 8.22 -12.20 12.95
N ASN A 36 9.17 -13.10 12.69
CA ASN A 36 9.01 -14.52 12.89
C ASN A 36 10.16 -15.02 13.78
N ALA A 37 9.82 -15.55 14.94
CA ALA A 37 10.79 -16.10 15.87
C ALA A 37 10.47 -17.57 16.18
N SER A 38 11.21 -18.48 15.56
CA SER A 38 11.18 -19.90 15.89
C SER A 38 12.03 -20.14 17.14
N SER A 39 11.42 -20.62 18.24
CA SER A 39 12.05 -20.85 19.55
C SER A 39 12.24 -19.60 20.43
N ALA A 40 11.47 -18.54 20.23
CA ALA A 40 11.40 -17.40 21.16
C ALA A 40 10.05 -17.33 21.88
N LEU A 41 10.05 -16.82 23.12
CA LEU A 41 8.83 -16.56 23.88
C LEU A 41 7.97 -15.43 23.26
N LEU A 42 8.62 -14.51 22.55
CA LEU A 42 7.98 -13.31 21.98
C LEU A 42 8.56 -13.00 20.61
N ALA A 43 7.69 -12.59 19.69
CA ALA A 43 8.01 -11.91 18.44
C ALA A 43 7.24 -10.59 18.44
N SER A 44 7.87 -9.51 17.99
CA SER A 44 7.22 -8.21 17.90
C SER A 44 7.48 -7.61 16.52
N ALA A 45 6.41 -7.21 15.87
CA ALA A 45 6.43 -6.43 14.64
C ALA A 45 5.63 -5.15 14.91
N SER A 46 6.19 -4.01 14.55
CA SER A 46 5.49 -2.73 14.61
C SER A 46 5.69 -1.98 13.30
N THR A 47 4.58 -1.53 12.73
CA THR A 47 4.56 -0.57 11.62
C THR A 47 4.04 0.75 12.15
N GLY A 48 4.73 1.83 11.84
CA GLY A 48 4.29 3.20 12.13
C GLY A 48 3.97 3.97 10.85
N GLY A 49 3.41 5.16 11.00
CA GLY A 49 3.16 6.05 9.87
C GLY A 49 2.55 7.36 10.33
N VAL A 50 3.09 8.47 9.83
CA VAL A 50 2.47 9.79 9.96
C VAL A 50 2.23 10.33 8.56
N GLN A 51 0.97 10.63 8.26
CA GLN A 51 0.58 11.28 7.03
C GLN A 51 0.53 12.79 7.27
N LEU A 52 1.49 13.54 6.71
CA LEU A 52 1.51 14.99 6.83
C LEU A 52 1.13 15.64 5.50
N ASN A 53 -0.02 16.32 5.47
CA ASN A 53 -0.34 17.24 4.39
C ASN A 53 0.39 18.57 4.61
N GLN A 54 1.52 18.78 3.93
CA GLN A 54 2.26 20.04 4.00
C GLN A 54 1.64 21.12 3.09
N ASN A 55 0.36 21.44 3.29
CA ASN A 55 -0.33 22.53 2.59
C ASN A 55 -0.15 22.44 1.07
N THR A 56 -0.41 21.27 0.48
CA THR A 56 -0.38 21.13 -0.98
C THR A 56 -1.60 21.82 -1.58
N VAL A 57 -1.44 23.07 -2.04
CA VAL A 57 -2.47 23.77 -2.82
C VAL A 57 -2.44 23.18 -4.23
N VAL A 58 -3.41 22.33 -4.54
CA VAL A 58 -3.59 21.83 -5.92
C VAL A 58 -4.71 22.61 -6.57
N THR A 59 -4.35 23.53 -7.46
CA THR A 59 -5.33 24.23 -8.32
C THR A 59 -5.57 23.41 -9.58
N SER A 60 -6.84 23.24 -9.96
CA SER A 60 -7.21 22.65 -11.24
C SER A 60 -8.23 23.54 -11.94
N SER A 61 -7.98 23.86 -13.21
CA SER A 61 -8.76 24.81 -13.99
C SER A 61 -9.84 24.19 -14.87
N LEU A 62 -10.09 22.87 -14.79
CA LEU A 62 -11.01 22.12 -15.66
C LEU A 62 -11.50 20.84 -14.94
N PRO A 63 -12.58 20.15 -15.39
CA PRO A 63 -12.90 18.82 -14.87
C PRO A 63 -11.73 17.85 -15.09
N LEU A 64 -11.20 17.31 -13.98
CA LEU A 64 -10.07 16.39 -14.00
C LEU A 64 -10.51 14.98 -14.40
N ASN A 65 -10.24 14.60 -15.65
CA ASN A 65 -10.33 13.21 -16.08
C ASN A 65 -9.11 12.42 -15.57
N VAL A 66 -9.19 11.95 -14.32
CA VAL A 66 -8.16 11.12 -13.68
C VAL A 66 -8.73 9.80 -13.19
N SER A 67 -8.01 8.71 -13.42
CA SER A 67 -8.46 7.36 -13.05
C SER A 67 -7.29 6.47 -12.62
N ALA A 68 -7.53 5.64 -11.62
CA ALA A 68 -6.58 4.66 -11.12
C ALA A 68 -7.29 3.31 -11.07
N SER A 69 -6.73 2.30 -11.75
CA SER A 69 -7.35 0.99 -11.87
C SER A 69 -6.41 -0.15 -11.49
N LEU A 70 -6.97 -1.15 -10.82
CA LEU A 70 -6.40 -2.49 -10.70
C LEU A 70 -7.24 -3.42 -11.55
N SER A 71 -6.62 -4.15 -12.47
CA SER A 71 -7.34 -5.11 -13.32
C SER A 71 -6.53 -6.39 -13.49
N ASP A 72 -7.15 -7.55 -13.33
CA ASP A 72 -6.47 -8.84 -13.44
C ASP A 72 -5.16 -8.95 -12.60
N SER A 73 -5.09 -8.22 -11.49
CA SER A 73 -3.89 -8.12 -10.64
C SER A 73 -4.21 -8.57 -9.22
N VAL A 74 -3.19 -8.85 -8.41
CA VAL A 74 -3.33 -9.30 -7.01
C VAL A 74 -4.09 -10.63 -6.93
N LYS A 75 -3.51 -11.67 -7.52
CA LYS A 75 -4.10 -13.02 -7.55
C LYS A 75 -3.12 -14.03 -6.99
N ASN A 76 -3.66 -15.06 -6.34
CA ASN A 76 -2.86 -16.17 -5.78
C ASN A 76 -1.70 -15.69 -4.89
N VAL A 77 -1.93 -14.65 -4.09
CA VAL A 77 -0.91 -14.19 -3.14
C VAL A 77 -1.07 -14.96 -1.83
N THR A 78 0.00 -15.65 -1.43
CA THR A 78 0.14 -16.31 -0.14
C THR A 78 1.00 -15.42 0.75
N GLY A 79 0.41 -14.85 1.79
CA GLY A 79 0.99 -13.78 2.59
C GLY A 79 0.07 -12.56 2.56
N ASN A 80 0.63 -11.35 2.56
CA ASN A 80 -0.18 -10.16 2.76
C ASN A 80 -0.02 -9.14 1.64
N VAL A 81 -1.13 -8.49 1.28
CA VAL A 81 -1.14 -7.48 0.23
C VAL A 81 -1.76 -6.18 0.73
N GLY A 82 -0.99 -5.09 0.64
CA GLY A 82 -1.48 -3.72 0.80
C GLY A 82 -1.53 -3.01 -0.55
N VAL A 83 -2.70 -2.49 -0.93
CA VAL A 83 -2.88 -1.74 -2.19
C VAL A 83 -3.52 -0.40 -1.90
N ASN A 84 -2.84 0.68 -2.27
CA ASN A 84 -3.40 2.01 -2.35
C ASN A 84 -3.70 2.32 -3.82
N ASN A 85 -4.97 2.35 -4.21
CA ASN A 85 -5.40 2.72 -5.56
C ASN A 85 -6.23 4.02 -5.50
N ALA A 86 -5.66 5.14 -5.93
CA ALA A 86 -6.31 6.45 -5.82
C ALA A 86 -6.15 7.32 -7.07
N ALA A 87 -7.21 8.03 -7.43
CA ALA A 87 -7.21 9.02 -8.50
C ALA A 87 -7.75 10.34 -7.96
N GLY A 88 -7.19 11.47 -8.38
CA GLY A 88 -7.61 12.78 -7.91
C GLY A 88 -6.44 13.61 -7.43
N LEU A 89 -6.77 14.61 -6.63
CA LEU A 89 -5.80 15.54 -6.07
C LEU A 89 -5.70 15.34 -4.56
N GLY A 90 -4.48 15.31 -4.03
CA GLY A 90 -4.27 15.29 -2.58
C GLY A 90 -4.66 14.00 -1.87
N ASN A 91 -4.76 12.86 -2.59
CA ASN A 91 -5.10 11.59 -1.93
C ASN A 91 -3.99 11.18 -0.98
N GLN A 92 -4.37 11.00 0.28
CA GLN A 92 -3.46 10.73 1.38
C GLN A 92 -3.82 9.36 1.98
N GLN A 93 -3.04 8.33 1.66
CA GLN A 93 -3.29 6.96 2.13
C GLN A 93 -2.05 6.32 2.73
N ILE A 94 -2.19 5.74 3.92
CA ILE A 94 -1.20 4.85 4.54
C ILE A 94 -1.86 3.49 4.74
N ASN A 95 -1.32 2.44 4.12
CA ASN A 95 -1.59 1.08 4.55
C ASN A 95 -0.38 0.58 5.33
N THR A 96 -0.59 0.28 6.60
CA THR A 96 0.40 -0.39 7.43
C THR A 96 -0.07 -1.80 7.76
N LEU A 97 0.85 -2.76 7.74
CA LEU A 97 0.55 -4.11 8.16
C LEU A 97 1.70 -4.67 9.00
N SER A 98 1.36 -5.06 10.23
CA SER A 98 2.31 -5.58 11.20
C SER A 98 1.93 -7.00 11.60
N ILE A 99 2.84 -7.95 11.40
CA ILE A 99 2.62 -9.36 11.70
C ILE A 99 3.77 -9.88 12.54
N ALA A 100 3.43 -10.37 13.73
CA ALA A 100 4.36 -11.02 14.63
C ALA A 100 3.93 -12.47 14.86
N SER A 101 4.85 -13.40 14.70
CA SER A 101 4.65 -14.82 14.96
C SER A 101 5.81 -15.36 15.79
N ALA A 102 5.50 -15.89 16.96
CA ALA A 102 6.43 -16.62 17.80
C ALA A 102 5.90 -18.03 17.97
N SER A 103 6.75 -19.02 17.70
CA SER A 103 6.45 -20.42 18.03
C SER A 103 7.43 -20.86 19.11
N GLY A 104 6.92 -21.02 20.34
CA GLY A 104 7.67 -21.53 21.47
C GLY A 104 8.06 -23.00 21.30
N LYS A 105 9.06 -23.43 22.09
CA LYS A 105 9.30 -24.86 22.36
C LYS A 105 8.34 -25.36 23.42
#